data_AF-A0A958E628-F1
#
_entry.id   AF-A0A958E628-F1
#
_cell.length_a   1.000
_cell.length_b   1.000
_cell.length_c   1.000
_cell.angle_alpha   90.00
_cell.angle_beta   90.00
_cell.angle_gamma   90.00
#
_symmetry.space_group_name_H-M   'P 1'
#
loop_
_entity.id
_entity.type
_entity.pdbx_description
1 polymer ?
#
loop_
_entity_poly.entity_id
_entity_poly.type
_entity_poly.pdbx_seq_one_letter_code
_entity_poly.pdbx_strand_id
1 'polypeptide(L)' 'SPLTAGPNPRAANEANRYREDGTFYGDRNFAVLEVNGPRRERVLKITIFDTAGNEVWNRSIEAKDLQ' A
#
# COMPACT_ATOMS: atom_id res chain seq x y z
N SER A 1 -4.31 14.59 12.67
CA SER A 1 -4.42 14.12 11.27
C SER A 1 -3.34 13.08 11.04
N PRO A 2 -3.61 11.93 10.39
CA PRO A 2 -2.58 10.92 10.11
C PRO A 2 -1.44 11.46 9.24
N LEU A 3 -1.70 12.54 8.47
CA LEU A 3 -0.68 13.20 7.67
C LEU A 3 0.36 13.97 8.49
N THR A 4 0.11 14.30 9.75
CA THR A 4 1.04 15.07 10.61
C THR A 4 1.68 14.21 11.70
N ALA A 5 1.31 12.93 11.80
CA ALA A 5 1.91 12.00 12.75
C ALA A 5 3.17 11.36 12.17
N GLY A 6 4.16 11.06 13.03
CA GLY A 6 5.36 10.31 12.66
C GLY A 6 5.08 8.81 12.49
N PRO A 7 5.95 8.07 11.79
CA PRO A 7 5.80 6.62 11.63
C PRO A 7 5.93 5.89 12.97
N ASN A 8 5.26 4.75 13.11
CA ASN A 8 5.38 3.89 14.28
C ASN A 8 6.66 3.02 14.19
N PRO A 9 7.70 3.28 15.00
CA PRO A 9 8.97 2.56 14.91
C PRO A 9 8.86 1.08 15.30
N ARG A 10 7.78 0.69 16.01
CA ARG A 10 7.55 -0.71 16.43
C ARG A 10 6.75 -1.52 15.41
N ALA A 11 6.20 -0.87 14.38
CA ALA A 11 5.30 -1.53 13.43
C ALA A 11 5.98 -2.70 12.68
N ALA A 12 7.30 -2.64 12.46
CA ALA A 12 8.06 -3.73 11.84
C ALA A 12 7.97 -5.04 12.64
N ASN A 13 7.97 -4.94 13.97
CA ASN A 13 7.99 -6.08 14.89
C ASN A 13 6.60 -6.41 15.46
N GLU A 14 5.57 -5.67 15.05
CA GLU A 14 4.19 -5.94 15.45
C GLU A 14 3.72 -7.24 14.81
N ALA A 15 3.09 -8.10 15.62
CA ALA A 15 2.57 -9.37 15.16
C ALA A 15 1.41 -9.15 14.17
N ASN A 16 1.71 -9.28 12.88
CA ASN A 16 0.73 -9.23 11.81
C ASN A 16 0.80 -10.52 10.98
N ARG A 17 -0.13 -11.45 11.26
CA ARG A 17 -0.22 -12.75 10.58
C ARG A 17 -0.49 -12.64 9.07
N TYR A 18 -1.08 -11.54 8.62
CA TYR A 18 -1.45 -11.31 7.22
C TYR A 18 -0.50 -10.35 6.51
N ARG A 19 0.62 -9.98 7.14
CA ARG A 19 1.64 -9.17 6.48
C ARG A 19 2.35 -10.03 5.44
N GLU A 20 2.32 -9.54 4.21
CA GLU A 20 3.13 -10.11 3.13
C GLU A 20 4.57 -9.65 3.26
N ASP A 21 5.51 -10.56 3.07
CA ASP A 21 6.94 -10.25 3.16
C ASP A 21 7.34 -9.18 2.13
N GLY A 22 8.20 -8.25 2.54
CA GLY A 22 8.67 -7.15 1.70
C GLY A 22 7.66 -6.02 1.45
N THR A 23 6.46 -6.07 2.03
CA THR A 23 5.44 -5.00 1.87
C THR A 23 5.49 -3.93 2.95
N PHE A 24 6.28 -4.14 4.01
CA PHE A 24 6.43 -3.16 5.08
C PHE A 24 7.34 -2.01 4.68
N TYR A 25 6.81 -0.79 4.72
CA TYR A 25 7.58 0.44 4.56
C TYR A 25 7.41 1.31 5.82
N GLY A 26 8.50 1.44 6.58
CA GLY A 26 8.50 2.04 7.92
C GLY A 26 8.69 3.56 7.94
N ASP A 27 9.03 4.16 6.81
CA ASP A 27 9.22 5.61 6.71
C ASP A 27 7.90 6.33 6.44
N ARG A 28 7.88 7.65 6.67
CA ARG A 28 6.69 8.46 6.41
C ARG A 28 6.32 8.36 4.92
N ASN A 29 5.11 7.91 4.67
CA ASN A 29 4.62 7.62 3.33
C ASN A 29 3.13 7.95 3.21
N PHE A 30 2.64 7.94 1.98
CA PHE A 30 1.22 7.92 1.70
C PHE A 30 0.95 6.95 0.54
N ALA A 31 -0.23 6.34 0.56
CA ALA A 31 -0.66 5.41 -0.47
C ALA A 31 -1.74 6.04 -1.35
N VAL A 32 -1.69 5.76 -2.64
CA VAL A 32 -2.75 6.05 -3.61
C VAL A 32 -3.34 4.73 -4.09
N LEU A 33 -4.66 4.65 -4.07
CA LEU A 33 -5.46 3.51 -4.50
C LEU A 33 -6.26 3.91 -5.73
N GLU A 34 -5.98 3.31 -6.86
CA GLU A 34 -6.68 3.58 -8.12
C GLU A 34 -7.46 2.34 -8.55
N VAL A 35 -8.78 2.45 -8.63
CA VAL A 35 -9.67 1.38 -9.09
C VAL A 35 -10.20 1.75 -10.47
N ASN A 36 -9.79 1.01 -11.49
CA ASN A 36 -10.12 1.30 -12.88
C ASN A 36 -10.75 0.09 -13.57
N GLY A 37 -11.53 0.35 -14.63
CA GLY A 37 -12.11 -0.69 -15.49
C GLY A 37 -13.57 -1.07 -15.17
N PRO A 38 -14.19 -1.87 -16.06
CA PRO A 38 -15.59 -2.31 -15.92
C PRO A 38 -15.73 -3.31 -14.78
N ARG A 39 -16.95 -3.45 -14.23
CA ARG A 39 -17.25 -4.14 -12.95
C ARG A 39 -16.53 -5.48 -12.71
N ARG A 40 -16.38 -6.34 -13.73
CA ARG A 40 -15.78 -7.69 -13.62
C ARG A 40 -14.32 -7.76 -14.06
N GLU A 41 -13.75 -6.64 -14.47
CA GLU A 41 -12.39 -6.54 -15.01
C GLU A 41 -11.68 -5.35 -14.36
N ARG A 42 -12.06 -5.04 -13.12
CA ARG A 42 -11.43 -3.95 -12.39
C ARG A 42 -10.01 -4.34 -12.04
N VAL A 43 -9.12 -3.36 -12.13
CA VAL A 43 -7.76 -3.45 -11.62
C VAL A 43 -7.62 -2.45 -10.49
N LEU A 44 -7.22 -2.92 -9.32
CA LEU A 44 -6.79 -2.09 -8.21
C LEU A 44 -5.28 -1.90 -8.33
N LYS A 45 -4.84 -0.67 -8.56
CA LYS A 45 -3.44 -0.28 -8.45
C LYS A 45 -3.20 0.39 -7.10
N ILE A 46 -2.24 -0.14 -6.35
CA ILE A 46 -1.79 0.40 -5.07
C ILE A 46 -0.40 0.95 -5.30
N THR A 47 -0.18 2.22 -4.96
CA THR A 47 1.13 2.87 -5.08
C THR A 47 1.47 3.55 -3.76
N ILE A 48 2.66 3.29 -3.22
CA ILE A 48 3.18 3.95 -2.02
C ILE A 48 4.23 4.96 -2.47
N PHE A 49 4.10 6.18 -1.97
CA PHE A 49 5.03 7.28 -2.19
C PHE A 49 5.72 7.68 -0.89
N ASP A 50 6.99 8.08 -1.00
CA ASP A 50 7.71 8.73 0.10
C ASP A 50 7.21 10.18 0.32
N THR A 51 7.80 10.89 1.29
CA THR A 51 7.41 12.28 1.55
C THR A 51 7.79 13.27 0.46
N ALA A 52 8.71 12.91 -0.44
CA ALA A 52 9.10 13.71 -1.59
C ALA A 52 8.21 13.44 -2.83
N GLY A 53 7.34 12.43 -2.76
CA GLY A 53 6.48 12.02 -3.86
C GLY A 53 7.12 11.01 -4.80
N ASN A 54 8.26 10.40 -4.44
CA ASN A 54 8.85 9.32 -5.21
C ASN A 54 8.12 8.02 -4.94
N GLU A 55 7.89 7.23 -6.00
CA GLU A 55 7.33 5.89 -5.87
C GLU A 55 8.35 4.95 -5.24
N VAL A 56 7.96 4.29 -4.15
CA VAL A 56 8.82 3.32 -3.44
C VAL A 56 8.30 1.88 -3.57
N TRP A 57 7.01 1.72 -3.84
CA TRP A 57 6.39 0.42 -4.03
C TRP A 57 5.09 0.55 -4.81
N ASN A 58 4.82 -0.41 -5.70
CA ASN A 58 3.54 -0.52 -6.37
C ASN A 58 3.12 -1.99 -6.51
N ARG A 59 1.80 -2.21 -6.57
CA ARG A 59 1.21 -3.51 -6.88
C ARG A 59 -0.13 -3.33 -7.56
N SER A 60 -0.39 -4.17 -8.56
CA SER A 60 -1.71 -4.30 -9.18
C SER A 60 -2.37 -5.61 -8.75
N ILE A 61 -3.67 -5.55 -8.49
CA ILE A 61 -4.51 -6.70 -8.18
C ILE A 61 -5.68 -6.68 -9.17
N GLU A 62 -5.81 -7.73 -9.97
CA GLU A 62 -6.93 -7.86 -10.89
C GLU A 62 -8.12 -8.52 -10.19
N ALA A 63 -9.33 -8.02 -10.46
CA ALA A 63 -10.56 -8.62 -9.92
C ALA A 63 -10.74 -10.09 -10.34
N LYS A 64 -10.08 -10.52 -11.43
CA LYS A 64 -10.11 -11.90 -11.93
C LYS A 64 -9.21 -12.84 -11.11
N ASP A 65 -8.22 -12.30 -10.39
CA ASP A 65 -7.29 -13.08 -9.56
C ASP A 65 -7.84 -13.34 -8.15
N LEU A 66 -8.95 -12.67 -7.79
CA LEU A 66 -9.63 -12.80 -6.51
C LEU A 66 -10.72 -13.88 -6.65
N GLN A 67 -10.40 -15.11 -6.25
CA GLN A 67 -11.32 -16.25 -6.22
C GLN A 67 -12.26 -16.19 -5.01
#